data_AF-A0A937PAJ4-F1
#
_entry.id   AF-A0A937PAJ4-F1
#
_cell.length_a   1.000
_cell.length_b   1.000
_cell.length_c   1.000
_cell.angle_alpha   90.00
_cell.angle_beta   90.00
_cell.angle_gamma   90.00
#
_symmetry.space_group_name_H-M   'P 1'
#
loop_
_entity.id
_entity.type
_entity.pdbx_description
1 polymer ?
#
loop_
_entity_poly.entity_id
_entity_poly.type
_entity_poly.pdbx_seq_one_letter_code
_entity_poly.pdbx_strand_id
1 'polypeptide(L)'
;YYQLGVITNSKLDKPQEARTYGLEAINLNPSWGEPYILIGDTYVASKNCFDDDFEKTTIYWAAVDKFVQAKSVDQAVAEKAEERISTYSKYFPNVETIFFYSLKEGDQYTVGCWINEKTTVRSK
;
A
#
# COMPACT_ATOMS: atom_id res chain seq x y z
N TYR A 1 19.20 -4.92 0.48
CA TYR A 1 18.04 -4.26 1.11
C TYR A 1 16.72 -4.94 0.76
N TYR A 2 16.34 -5.10 -0.52
CA TYR A 2 15.10 -5.79 -0.91
C TYR A 2 14.92 -7.20 -0.31
N GLN A 3 15.91 -8.09 -0.42
CA GLN A 3 15.81 -9.44 0.16
C GLN A 3 15.64 -9.43 1.68
N LEU A 4 16.23 -8.46 2.39
CA LEU A 4 16.02 -8.29 3.82
C LEU A 4 14.58 -7.85 4.11
N GLY A 5 14.03 -6.93 3.32
CA GLY A 5 12.64 -6.51 3.45
C GLY A 5 11.64 -7.65 3.20
N VAL A 6 11.89 -8.52 2.20
CA VAL A 6 11.07 -9.73 1.96
C VAL A 6 11.13 -10.69 3.16
N ILE A 7 12.33 -10.99 3.66
CA ILE A 7 12.49 -11.87 4.84
C ILE A 7 11.78 -11.28 6.05
N THR A 8 11.89 -9.98 6.25
CA THR A 8 11.34 -9.31 7.42
C THR A 8 9.81 -9.27 7.38
N ASN A 9 9.23 -8.96 6.21
CA ASN A 9 7.78 -8.98 5.99
C ASN A 9 7.20 -10.39 6.10
N SER A 10 7.84 -11.39 5.47
CA SER A 10 7.27 -12.74 5.36
C SER A 10 7.65 -13.68 6.51
N LYS A 11 8.69 -13.41 7.29
CA LYS A 11 9.21 -14.34 8.31
C LYS A 11 9.36 -13.75 9.71
N LEU A 12 9.46 -12.43 9.85
CA LEU A 12 9.77 -11.80 11.14
C LEU A 12 8.65 -10.90 11.67
N ASP A 13 7.54 -10.76 10.95
CA ASP A 13 6.37 -9.95 11.32
C ASP A 13 6.74 -8.52 11.77
N LYS A 14 7.70 -7.92 11.04
CA LYS A 14 8.29 -6.61 11.35
C LYS A 14 8.04 -5.63 10.19
N PRO A 15 6.79 -5.19 10.01
CA PRO A 15 6.40 -4.45 8.81
C PRO A 15 7.04 -3.04 8.73
N GLN A 16 7.36 -2.39 9.86
CA GLN A 16 8.08 -1.11 9.83
C GLN A 16 9.51 -1.25 9.27
N GLU A 17 10.22 -2.32 9.64
CA GLU A 17 11.56 -2.61 9.14
C GLU A 17 11.52 -2.97 7.65
N ALA A 18 10.54 -3.78 7.23
CA ALA A 18 10.34 -4.11 5.81
C ALA A 18 10.11 -2.86 4.95
N ARG A 19 9.27 -1.92 5.40
CA ARG A 19 9.11 -0.62 4.73
C ARG A 19 10.42 0.15 4.67
N THR A 20 11.16 0.22 5.77
CA THR A 20 12.45 0.93 5.83
C THR A 20 13.42 0.39 4.79
N TYR A 21 13.60 -0.93 4.70
CA TYR A 21 14.47 -1.54 3.69
C TYR A 21 13.96 -1.37 2.25
N GLY A 22 12.64 -1.33 2.06
CA GLY A 22 12.02 -1.00 0.77
C GLY A 22 12.36 0.43 0.34
N LEU A 23 12.21 1.41 1.24
CA LEU A 23 12.53 2.81 0.99
C LEU A 23 14.02 3.01 0.70
N GLU A 24 14.92 2.34 1.43
CA GLU A 24 16.35 2.38 1.14
C GLU A 24 16.67 1.81 -0.26
N ALA A 25 15.99 0.72 -0.67
CA ALA A 25 16.15 0.18 -2.01
C ALA A 25 15.65 1.15 -3.10
N ILE A 26 14.56 1.87 -2.84
CA ILE A 26 14.04 2.93 -3.73
C ILE A 26 15.03 4.08 -3.83
N ASN A 27 15.61 4.53 -2.70
CA ASN A 27 16.60 5.61 -2.69
C ASN A 27 17.84 5.26 -3.53
N LEU A 28 18.24 3.99 -3.53
CA LEU A 28 19.36 3.51 -4.34
C LEU A 28 19.02 3.37 -5.83
N ASN A 29 17.79 2.95 -6.16
CA ASN A 29 17.33 2.85 -7.54
C ASN A 29 15.81 3.15 -7.63
N PRO A 30 15.43 4.41 -7.91
CA PRO A 30 14.02 4.80 -8.00
C PRO A 30 13.26 4.15 -9.16
N SER A 31 13.98 3.70 -10.20
CA SER A 31 13.44 2.99 -11.36
C SER A 31 13.25 1.48 -11.12
N TRP A 32 13.50 0.99 -9.90
CA TRP A 32 13.28 -0.41 -9.56
C TRP A 32 11.90 -0.59 -8.91
N GLY A 33 11.00 -1.35 -9.56
CA GLY A 33 9.60 -1.46 -9.13
C GLY A 33 9.35 -2.45 -7.99
N GLU A 34 10.17 -3.50 -7.83
CA GLU A 34 9.96 -4.53 -6.79
C GLU A 34 9.92 -3.97 -5.34
N PRO A 35 10.78 -3.01 -4.94
CA PRO A 35 10.67 -2.36 -3.63
C PRO A 35 9.31 -1.68 -3.37
N TYR A 36 8.71 -1.07 -4.39
CA TYR A 36 7.38 -0.46 -4.25
C TYR A 36 6.31 -1.53 -4.04
N ILE A 37 6.39 -2.65 -4.78
CA ILE A 37 5.50 -3.80 -4.58
C ILE A 37 5.64 -4.36 -3.17
N LEU A 38 6.86 -4.53 -2.68
CA LEU A 38 7.12 -5.01 -1.32
C LEU A 38 6.46 -4.12 -0.26
N ILE A 39 6.58 -2.80 -0.39
CA ILE A 39 5.94 -1.86 0.56
C ILE A 39 4.42 -1.99 0.48
N GLY A 40 3.83 -2.06 -0.72
CA GLY A 40 2.39 -2.25 -0.89
C GLY A 40 1.88 -3.55 -0.26
N ASP A 41 2.59 -4.67 -0.48
CA ASP A 41 2.26 -5.97 0.13
C ASP A 41 2.40 -5.92 1.66
N THR A 42 3.38 -5.18 2.19
CA THR A 42 3.56 -4.96 3.64
C THR A 42 2.38 -4.19 4.23
N TYR A 43 1.84 -3.20 3.52
CA TYR A 43 0.65 -2.46 3.95
C TYR A 43 -0.57 -3.40 4.02
N VAL A 44 -0.83 -4.17 2.97
CA VAL A 44 -1.93 -5.15 2.95
C VAL A 44 -1.84 -6.14 4.12
N ALA A 45 -0.64 -6.62 4.43
CA ALA A 45 -0.42 -7.56 5.53
C ALA A 45 -0.74 -6.95 6.92
N SER A 46 -0.76 -5.62 7.04
CA SER A 46 -0.95 -4.91 8.31
C SER A 46 -2.41 -4.60 8.67
N LYS A 47 -3.35 -5.34 8.06
CA LYS A 47 -4.80 -5.22 8.34
C LYS A 47 -5.15 -5.37 9.82
N ASN A 48 -4.44 -6.21 10.54
CA ASN A 48 -4.70 -6.50 11.96
C ASN A 48 -4.32 -5.35 12.91
N CYS A 49 -3.73 -4.27 12.42
CA CYS A 49 -3.42 -3.10 13.24
C CYS A 49 -4.60 -2.14 13.45
N PHE A 50 -5.71 -2.37 12.74
CA PHE A 50 -6.92 -1.56 12.81
C PHE A 50 -8.06 -2.37 13.41
N ASP A 51 -8.83 -1.75 14.30
CA ASP A 51 -10.02 -2.36 14.89
C ASP A 51 -11.27 -2.07 14.05
N ASP A 52 -11.38 -0.83 13.55
CA ASP A 52 -12.51 -0.36 12.74
C ASP A 52 -12.48 -0.93 11.31
N ASP A 53 -13.64 -1.32 10.80
CA ASP A 53 -13.75 -1.97 9.49
C ASP A 53 -13.53 -1.00 8.33
N PHE A 54 -13.92 0.28 8.46
CA PHE A 54 -13.60 1.28 7.45
C PHE A 54 -12.10 1.55 7.43
N GLU A 55 -11.45 1.74 8.58
CA GLU A 55 -10.01 1.98 8.64
C GLU A 55 -9.20 0.84 7.98
N LYS A 56 -9.62 -0.42 8.18
CA LYS A 56 -9.03 -1.59 7.48
C LYS A 56 -9.10 -1.48 5.96
N THR A 57 -10.13 -0.82 5.40
CA THR A 57 -10.22 -0.61 3.94
C THR A 57 -9.27 0.46 3.44
N THR A 58 -8.92 1.45 4.26
CA THR A 58 -8.04 2.56 3.86
C THR A 58 -6.61 2.12 3.56
N ILE A 59 -6.18 0.99 4.13
CA ILE A 59 -4.91 0.33 3.85
C ILE A 59 -4.75 0.04 2.36
N TYR A 60 -5.83 -0.41 1.72
CA TYR A 60 -5.80 -0.75 0.30
C TYR A 60 -5.55 0.48 -0.57
N TRP A 61 -5.99 1.67 -0.16
CA TRP A 61 -5.64 2.90 -0.88
C TRP A 61 -4.12 3.14 -0.88
N ALA A 62 -3.49 3.10 0.29
CA ALA A 62 -2.04 3.28 0.40
C ALA A 62 -1.26 2.17 -0.32
N ALA A 63 -1.73 0.92 -0.26
CA ALA A 63 -1.10 -0.19 -0.98
C ALA A 63 -1.19 -0.01 -2.49
N VAL A 64 -2.37 0.34 -3.01
CA VAL A 64 -2.59 0.59 -4.44
C VAL A 64 -1.74 1.75 -4.93
N ASP A 65 -1.53 2.80 -4.15
CA ASP A 65 -0.63 3.90 -4.53
C ASP A 65 0.81 3.41 -4.78
N LYS A 66 1.32 2.50 -3.94
CA LYS A 66 2.65 1.91 -4.16
C LYS A 66 2.68 1.01 -5.39
N PHE A 67 1.63 0.23 -5.66
CA PHE A 67 1.57 -0.59 -6.86
C PHE A 67 1.48 0.25 -8.15
N VAL A 68 0.72 1.35 -8.12
CA VAL A 68 0.67 2.32 -9.23
C VAL A 68 2.04 2.93 -9.48
N GLN A 69 2.77 3.30 -8.42
CA GLN A 69 4.15 3.76 -8.53
C GLN A 69 5.04 2.68 -9.15
N ALA A 70 5.00 1.45 -8.66
CA ALA A 70 5.78 0.32 -9.19
C ALA A 70 5.57 0.14 -10.70
N LYS A 71 4.31 0.14 -11.15
CA LYS A 71 3.93 0.02 -12.56
C LYS A 71 4.47 1.18 -13.40
N SER A 72 4.49 2.39 -12.84
CA SER A 72 4.93 3.60 -13.55
C SER A 72 6.45 3.69 -13.74
N VAL A 73 7.23 3.15 -12.80
CA VAL A 73 8.70 3.30 -12.79
C VAL A 73 9.43 2.13 -13.45
N ASP A 74 8.81 0.94 -13.50
CA ASP A 74 9.45 -0.29 -13.95
C ASP A 74 8.48 -1.20 -14.73
N GLN A 75 8.69 -1.28 -16.04
CA GLN A 75 7.87 -2.11 -16.93
C GLN A 75 8.00 -3.62 -16.63
N ALA A 76 9.11 -4.07 -16.03
CA ALA A 76 9.34 -5.49 -15.74
C ALA A 76 8.38 -6.03 -14.68
N VAL A 77 7.87 -5.16 -13.79
CA VAL A 77 6.89 -5.54 -12.77
C VAL A 77 5.48 -5.06 -13.07
N ALA A 78 5.25 -4.45 -14.24
CA ALA A 78 3.98 -3.81 -14.57
C ALA A 78 2.79 -4.77 -14.51
N GLU A 79 2.93 -6.01 -15.00
CA GLU A 79 1.87 -7.03 -14.95
C GLU A 79 1.54 -7.43 -13.51
N LYS A 80 2.56 -7.71 -12.70
CA LYS A 80 2.42 -8.05 -11.27
C LYS A 80 1.77 -6.91 -10.49
N ALA A 81 2.19 -5.67 -10.74
CA ALA A 81 1.61 -4.48 -10.12
C ALA A 81 0.15 -4.29 -10.54
N GLU A 82 -0.18 -4.49 -11.82
CA GLU A 82 -1.55 -4.40 -12.33
C GLU A 82 -2.48 -5.43 -11.68
N GLU A 83 -2.03 -6.67 -11.54
CA GLU A 83 -2.79 -7.73 -10.86
C GLU A 83 -3.11 -7.32 -9.41
N ARG A 84 -2.13 -6.76 -8.69
CA ARG A 84 -2.30 -6.26 -7.31
C ARG A 84 -3.26 -5.07 -7.27
N ILE A 85 -3.15 -4.11 -8.19
CA ILE A 85 -4.07 -2.96 -8.30
C ILE A 85 -5.51 -3.45 -8.50
N SER A 86 -5.72 -4.34 -9.48
CA SER A 86 -7.06 -4.88 -9.81
C SER A 86 -7.65 -5.68 -8.65
N THR A 87 -6.81 -6.43 -7.93
CA THR A 87 -7.24 -7.22 -6.78
C THR A 87 -7.65 -6.32 -5.61
N TYR A 88 -6.80 -5.36 -5.24
CA TYR A 88 -7.00 -4.58 -4.02
C TYR A 88 -7.98 -3.41 -4.16
N SER A 89 -8.14 -2.85 -5.36
CA SER A 89 -9.14 -1.79 -5.60
C SER A 89 -10.58 -2.25 -5.34
N LYS A 90 -10.86 -3.56 -5.46
CA LYS A 90 -12.18 -4.15 -5.14
C LYS A 90 -12.55 -4.03 -3.66
N TYR A 91 -11.58 -3.84 -2.78
CA TYR A 91 -11.79 -3.72 -1.33
C TYR A 91 -11.87 -2.26 -0.87
N PHE A 92 -11.86 -1.29 -1.79
CA PHE A 92 -12.11 0.09 -1.43
C PHE A 92 -13.51 0.26 -0.82
N PRO A 93 -13.69 1.23 0.09
CA PRO A 93 -15.02 1.53 0.63
C PRO A 93 -15.93 2.03 -0.51
N ASN A 94 -17.24 1.75 -0.41
CA ASN A 94 -18.20 2.30 -1.36
C ASN A 94 -18.45 3.79 -1.07
N VAL A 95 -19.08 4.49 -2.03
CA VAL A 95 -19.38 5.92 -1.91
C VAL A 95 -20.18 6.26 -0.65
N GLU A 96 -21.15 5.41 -0.27
CA GLU A 96 -21.97 5.61 0.93
C GLU A 96 -21.14 5.57 2.22
N THR A 97 -20.22 4.61 2.34
CA THR A 97 -19.31 4.49 3.49
C THR A 97 -18.38 5.71 3.54
N ILE A 98 -17.79 6.09 2.41
CA ILE A 98 -16.93 7.27 2.33
C ILE A 98 -17.68 8.53 2.82
N PHE A 99 -18.93 8.70 2.37
CA PHE A 99 -19.78 9.82 2.79
C PHE A 99 -20.16 9.75 4.27
N PHE A 100 -20.45 8.57 4.82
CA PHE A 100 -20.74 8.38 6.25
C PHE A 100 -19.58 8.86 7.13
N TYR A 101 -18.34 8.61 6.69
CA TYR A 101 -17.13 9.12 7.32
C TYR A 101 -16.81 10.59 6.99
N SER A 102 -17.74 11.32 6.36
CA SER A 102 -17.60 12.72 5.95
C SER A 102 -16.42 12.99 5.01
N LEU A 103 -16.01 11.98 4.25
CA LEU A 103 -14.98 12.06 3.21
C LEU A 103 -15.61 12.15 1.82
N LYS A 104 -14.83 12.55 0.83
CA LYS A 104 -15.19 12.58 -0.58
C LYS A 104 -14.08 11.97 -1.43
N GLU A 105 -14.45 11.44 -2.60
CA GLU A 105 -13.44 11.00 -3.57
C GLU A 105 -12.52 12.15 -3.97
N GLY A 106 -11.23 11.87 -4.06
CA GLY A 106 -10.21 12.88 -4.31
C GLY A 106 -9.68 13.59 -3.06
N ASP A 107 -10.32 13.43 -1.90
CA ASP A 107 -9.80 13.97 -0.65
C ASP A 107 -8.45 13.32 -0.29
N GLN A 108 -7.59 14.09 0.35
CA GLN A 108 -6.37 13.58 0.94
C GLN A 108 -6.68 12.93 2.28
N TYR A 109 -6.23 11.69 2.47
CA TYR A 109 -6.39 10.93 3.70
C TYR A 109 -5.03 10.46 4.21
N THR A 110 -4.85 10.35 5.53
CA THR A 110 -3.65 9.77 6.13
C THR A 110 -4.04 8.45 6.77
N VAL A 111 -3.50 7.34 6.24
CA VAL A 111 -3.76 6.00 6.79
C VAL A 111 -3.12 5.91 8.17
N GLY A 112 -3.90 5.49 9.16
CA GLY A 112 -3.48 5.39 10.56
C GLY A 112 -2.45 4.27 10.82
N CYS A 113 -2.38 3.82 12.08
CA CYS A 113 -1.42 2.80 12.52
C CYS A 113 0.05 3.23 12.27
N TRP A 114 0.99 2.30 12.25
CA TRP A 114 2.38 2.49 11.86
C TRP A 114 2.55 2.90 10.38
N ILE A 115 1.51 2.72 9.54
CA ILE A 115 1.54 3.03 8.11
C ILE A 115 1.73 4.55 7.93
N ASN A 116 0.91 5.41 8.52
CA ASN A 116 1.11 6.87 8.52
C ASN A 116 1.48 7.46 7.13
N GLU A 117 0.83 6.97 6.07
CA GLU A 117 1.06 7.37 4.68
C GLU A 117 -0.12 8.20 4.17
N LYS A 118 0.20 9.21 3.36
CA LYS A 118 -0.81 10.02 2.68
C LYS A 118 -1.28 9.28 1.43
N THR A 119 -2.58 9.26 1.23
CA THR A 119 -3.25 8.61 0.10
C THR A 119 -4.41 9.49 -0.37
N THR A 120 -4.96 9.15 -1.54
CA THR A 120 -6.19 9.74 -2.06
C THR A 120 -7.38 8.80 -1.85
N VAL A 121 -8.50 9.35 -1.36
CA VAL A 121 -9.77 8.65 -1.19
C VAL A 121 -10.35 8.27 -2.55
N ARG A 122 -10.70 6.99 -2.71
CA ARG A 122 -11.27 6.40 -3.94
C ARG A 122 -12.36 5.39 -3.56
N SER A 123 -13.46 5.34 -4.29
CA SER A 123 -14.44 4.26 -4.11
C SER A 123 -14.20 3.08 -5.04
N LYS A 124 -14.88 1.96 -4.76
CA LYS A 124 -14.93 0.76 -5.61
C LYS A 124 -16.07 0.81 -6.63
#